data_AF-A0A1I6Z7G5-F1
#
_entry.id   AF-A0A1I6Z7G5-F1
#
_cell.length_a   1.000
_cell.length_b   1.000
_cell.length_c   1.000
_cell.angle_alpha   90.00
_cell.angle_beta   90.00
_cell.angle_gamma   90.00
#
_symmetry.space_group_name_H-M   'P 1'
#
loop_
_entity.id
_entity.type
_entity.pdbx_description
1 polymer ?
#
loop_
_entity_poly.entity_id
_entity_poly.type
_entity_poly.pdbx_seq_one_letter_code
_entity_poly.pdbx_strand_id
1 'polypeptide(L)'
;MFQCPKCGGHVVFEPTLQKMKCEYCDSLFDPEPGDIPKDEKEGEAKVEVTEANDQYEANVYTCPQCGGEIISDADTAVTFCSYCGSSTVLEGRLTKIRKPDYVIPFVKTKEEAEAAYRQTMSRALFAPSSVKNDTVVERFRGIYMPYWVYDFQTDGRTVIQGVHDHRRGNYIYHDHYDVKSDLHANYEGIAFDASSSFSDSLSQAIAPYDTKEKKPFDEGYLAGFYADTSDIPEFVYQNDAREMVRADLANRLMQTGNYSPYGVSAMDAARMVGPDKEDSKMGYFPVWFLANRTKDRISYAVVNGQTGRVAADIPISFTKYMVGALVVAVPVFLLLMTLFTITPHRAVVITMLLGIAAAIINAIQKGQVYRRENYLDDAGMQELNRRKEAEEQGKDPMSNAEKRRRSQKTVGGEVSPDILSIFGGISYIVVAVVVYFFAGAFAVFIALAALNAILNSAGLTKTKRVVHKDAPKGKVPFSEKFSSMLKPLIGFMIGACVMVWNPVSDLYYYGAILAAMAFVLWSFADMVGLHNRLATRPLPQFGKRGGDE
;
A
#
# COMPACT_ATOMS: atom_id res chain seq x y z
N MET A 1 -13.68 -27.00 -16.17
CA MET A 1 -13.14 -27.95 -15.20
C MET A 1 -12.14 -28.86 -15.89
N PHE A 2 -10.93 -28.98 -15.36
CA PHE A 2 -9.96 -29.97 -15.82
C PHE A 2 -10.27 -31.34 -15.20
N GLN A 3 -10.61 -32.32 -16.03
CA GLN A 3 -10.89 -33.69 -15.60
C GLN A 3 -9.71 -34.61 -15.85
N CYS A 4 -9.35 -35.43 -14.87
CA CYS A 4 -8.25 -36.37 -15.00
C CYS A 4 -8.59 -37.45 -16.04
N PRO A 5 -7.81 -37.61 -17.14
CA PRO A 5 -8.10 -38.60 -18.17
C PRO A 5 -8.00 -40.06 -17.68
N LYS A 6 -7.37 -40.30 -16.53
CA LYS A 6 -7.21 -41.65 -15.97
C LYS A 6 -8.35 -42.08 -15.06
N CYS A 7 -8.96 -41.15 -14.31
CA CYS A 7 -9.95 -41.50 -13.28
C CYS A 7 -11.18 -40.59 -13.22
N GLY A 8 -11.27 -39.57 -14.08
CA GLY A 8 -12.34 -38.57 -14.08
C GLY A 8 -12.35 -37.62 -12.86
N GLY A 9 -11.32 -37.69 -12.01
CA GLY A 9 -11.21 -36.84 -10.82
C GLY A 9 -10.83 -35.40 -11.16
N HIS A 10 -11.11 -34.48 -10.23
CA HIS A 10 -10.71 -33.07 -10.35
C HIS A 10 -9.19 -32.93 -10.32
N VAL A 11 -8.67 -32.02 -11.15
CA VAL A 11 -7.25 -31.72 -11.27
C VAL A 11 -7.00 -30.27 -10.89
N VAL A 12 -6.02 -30.04 -10.03
CA VAL A 12 -5.63 -28.72 -9.52
C VAL A 12 -4.15 -28.47 -9.78
N PHE A 13 -3.76 -27.21 -9.97
CA PHE A 13 -2.36 -26.84 -10.03
C PHE A 13 -1.73 -26.95 -8.64
N GLU A 14 -0.65 -27.72 -8.50
CA GLU A 14 0.09 -27.90 -7.26
C GLU A 14 1.35 -26.99 -7.26
N PRO A 15 1.39 -25.92 -6.45
CA PRO A 15 2.49 -24.95 -6.42
C PRO A 15 3.86 -25.57 -6.16
N THR A 16 3.93 -26.62 -5.33
CA THR A 16 5.23 -27.22 -4.98
C THR A 16 5.83 -28.00 -6.15
N LEU A 17 4.98 -28.67 -6.93
CA LEU A 17 5.40 -29.54 -8.03
C LEU A 17 5.48 -28.80 -9.36
N GLN A 18 4.87 -27.62 -9.48
CA GLN A 18 4.70 -26.90 -10.75
C GLN A 18 4.03 -27.79 -11.80
N LYS A 19 3.06 -28.61 -11.38
CA LYS A 19 2.31 -29.56 -12.21
C LYS A 19 0.83 -29.52 -11.84
N MET A 20 0.00 -29.92 -12.78
CA MET A 20 -1.40 -30.22 -12.51
C MET A 20 -1.51 -31.60 -11.86
N LYS A 21 -2.06 -31.68 -10.65
CA LYS A 21 -2.19 -32.89 -9.83
C LYS A 21 -3.66 -33.28 -9.68
N CYS A 22 -3.99 -34.54 -9.97
CA CYS A 22 -5.31 -35.08 -9.67
C CYS A 22 -5.48 -35.31 -8.17
N GLU A 23 -6.56 -34.79 -7.59
CA GLU A 23 -6.86 -34.91 -6.15
C GLU A 23 -7.26 -36.34 -5.73
N TYR A 24 -7.61 -37.20 -6.70
CA TYR A 24 -8.08 -38.56 -6.43
C TYR A 24 -7.04 -39.65 -6.67
N CYS A 25 -6.35 -39.63 -7.82
CA CYS A 25 -5.39 -40.68 -8.20
C CYS A 25 -3.93 -40.22 -8.19
N ASP A 26 -3.64 -39.00 -7.72
CA ASP A 26 -2.30 -38.40 -7.63
C ASP A 26 -1.52 -38.33 -8.96
N SER A 27 -2.18 -38.53 -10.10
CA SER A 27 -1.54 -38.39 -11.41
C SER A 27 -1.14 -36.93 -11.66
N LEU A 28 0.04 -36.76 -12.26
CA LEU A 28 0.64 -35.47 -12.59
C LEU A 28 0.59 -35.24 -14.10
N PHE A 29 0.32 -34.00 -14.48
CA PHE A 29 0.22 -33.52 -15.85
C PHE A 29 0.93 -32.16 -15.98
N ASP A 30 1.39 -31.82 -17.17
CA ASP A 30 1.92 -30.48 -17.41
C ASP A 30 0.78 -29.44 -17.52
N PRO A 31 0.98 -28.22 -16.99
CA PRO A 31 0.01 -27.13 -17.10
C PRO A 31 -0.05 -26.50 -18.50
N GLU A 32 0.87 -26.86 -19.39
CA GLU A 32 0.93 -26.37 -20.78
C GLU A 32 -0.04 -27.16 -21.69
N PRO A 33 -0.48 -26.58 -22.82
CA PRO A 33 -1.57 -27.14 -23.61
C PRO A 33 -1.19 -28.50 -24.22
N GLY A 34 -2.08 -29.49 -24.05
CA GLY A 34 -1.99 -30.80 -24.71
C GLY A 34 -2.19 -32.02 -23.80
N ASP A 35 -2.04 -31.88 -22.49
CA ASP A 35 -2.04 -33.03 -21.55
C ASP A 35 -3.41 -33.39 -20.95
N ILE A 36 -4.33 -32.42 -20.83
CA ILE A 36 -5.67 -32.64 -20.29
C ILE A 36 -6.70 -31.98 -21.21
N PRO A 37 -7.63 -32.76 -21.81
CA PRO A 37 -8.78 -32.18 -22.50
C PRO A 37 -9.63 -31.40 -21.51
N LYS A 38 -9.93 -30.13 -21.83
CA LYS A 38 -10.99 -29.39 -21.15
C LYS A 38 -12.32 -29.99 -21.60
N ASP A 39 -13.29 -30.18 -20.70
CA ASP A 39 -14.65 -30.57 -21.09
C ASP A 39 -15.27 -29.45 -21.93
N GLU A 40 -15.01 -29.46 -23.24
CA GLU A 40 -15.80 -28.71 -24.20
C GLU A 40 -17.14 -29.43 -24.29
N LYS A 41 -18.18 -28.85 -23.67
CA LYS A 41 -19.56 -29.25 -23.99
C LYS A 41 -19.70 -29.16 -25.51
N GLU A 42 -19.96 -30.31 -26.13
CA GLU A 42 -20.07 -30.50 -27.57
C GLU A 42 -20.88 -29.37 -28.23
N GLY A 43 -20.16 -28.54 -28.98
CA GLY A 43 -20.68 -27.45 -29.78
C GLY A 43 -19.59 -27.11 -30.78
N GLU A 44 -19.48 -27.94 -31.82
CA GLU A 44 -18.50 -27.83 -32.89
C GLU A 44 -18.37 -26.39 -33.41
N ALA A 45 -17.22 -25.78 -33.18
CA ALA A 45 -16.59 -24.91 -34.15
C ALA A 45 -15.09 -25.14 -34.03
N LYS A 46 -14.49 -25.80 -35.04
CA LYS A 46 -13.06 -25.72 -35.28
C LYS A 46 -12.70 -24.24 -35.34
N VAL A 47 -12.17 -23.70 -34.25
CA VAL A 47 -11.59 -22.36 -34.26
C VAL A 47 -10.34 -22.49 -35.11
N GLU A 48 -10.41 -21.95 -36.33
CA GLU A 48 -9.21 -21.60 -37.08
C GLU A 48 -8.33 -20.79 -36.13
N VAL A 49 -7.15 -21.32 -35.81
CA VAL A 49 -6.08 -20.60 -35.13
C VAL A 49 -5.63 -19.51 -36.10
N THR A 50 -6.37 -18.41 -36.11
CA THR A 50 -5.94 -17.12 -36.62
C THR A 50 -5.19 -16.44 -35.47
N GLU A 51 -4.05 -15.82 -35.76
CA GLU A 51 -3.13 -15.19 -34.81
C GLU A 51 -3.71 -13.95 -34.07
N ALA A 52 -5.03 -13.88 -33.87
CA ALA A 52 -5.72 -12.69 -33.38
C ALA A 52 -6.99 -13.01 -32.56
N ASN A 53 -6.91 -13.94 -31.60
CA ASN A 53 -7.95 -14.05 -30.58
C ASN A 53 -7.35 -13.73 -29.20
N ASP A 54 -7.23 -12.42 -28.92
CA ASP A 54 -6.78 -11.85 -27.64
C ASP A 54 -7.78 -12.06 -26.49
N GLN A 55 -8.81 -12.88 -26.69
CA GLN A 55 -9.87 -13.14 -25.73
C GLN A 55 -10.15 -14.63 -25.59
N TYR A 56 -10.53 -15.05 -24.39
CA TYR A 56 -10.99 -16.41 -24.10
C TYR A 56 -12.29 -16.37 -23.29
N GLU A 57 -13.06 -17.47 -23.34
CA GLU A 57 -14.31 -17.59 -22.60
C GLU A 57 -14.04 -18.10 -21.17
N ALA A 58 -14.51 -17.32 -20.20
CA ALA A 58 -14.34 -17.63 -18.78
C ALA A 58 -15.67 -17.48 -18.01
N ASN A 59 -15.84 -18.31 -16.99
CA ASN A 59 -16.94 -18.17 -16.02
C ASN A 59 -16.59 -17.06 -15.04
N VAL A 60 -17.27 -15.92 -15.17
CA VAL A 60 -17.15 -14.77 -14.28
C VAL A 60 -18.29 -14.80 -13.27
N TYR A 61 -17.94 -14.80 -11.99
CA TYR A 61 -18.87 -14.82 -10.87
C TYR A 61 -18.93 -13.45 -10.22
N THR A 62 -20.12 -12.85 -10.15
CA THR A 62 -20.33 -11.53 -9.54
C THR A 62 -20.93 -11.69 -8.14
N CYS A 63 -20.36 -10.97 -7.16
CA CYS A 63 -20.91 -10.93 -5.82
C CYS A 63 -22.13 -9.99 -5.74
N PRO A 64 -23.32 -10.46 -5.30
CA PRO A 64 -24.49 -9.61 -5.18
C PRO A 64 -24.37 -8.55 -4.07
N GLN A 65 -23.45 -8.73 -3.10
CA GLN A 65 -23.25 -7.78 -2.00
C GLN A 65 -22.30 -6.64 -2.37
N CYS A 66 -21.14 -6.93 -2.96
CA CYS A 66 -20.15 -5.90 -3.29
C CYS A 66 -19.99 -5.63 -4.78
N GLY A 67 -20.53 -6.47 -5.67
CA GLY A 67 -20.35 -6.38 -7.12
C GLY A 67 -18.98 -6.84 -7.62
N GLY A 68 -18.15 -7.43 -6.76
CA GLY A 68 -16.82 -7.90 -7.15
C GLY A 68 -16.93 -9.10 -8.08
N GLU A 69 -16.14 -9.09 -9.16
CA GLU A 69 -16.10 -10.15 -10.16
C GLU A 69 -14.89 -11.05 -9.90
N ILE A 70 -15.06 -12.36 -9.98
CA ILE A 70 -13.96 -13.33 -9.93
C ILE A 70 -14.17 -14.40 -10.99
N ILE A 71 -13.08 -14.83 -11.59
CA ILE A 71 -13.03 -15.94 -12.54
C ILE A 71 -12.75 -17.22 -11.76
N SER A 72 -13.47 -18.28 -12.07
CA SER A 72 -13.28 -19.61 -11.49
C SER A 72 -13.64 -20.69 -12.50
N ASP A 73 -12.88 -21.78 -12.51
CA ASP A 73 -13.18 -22.97 -13.32
C ASP A 73 -14.12 -23.97 -12.60
N ALA A 74 -14.34 -23.76 -11.29
CA ALA A 74 -15.15 -24.65 -10.46
C ALA A 74 -16.64 -24.27 -10.49
N ASP A 75 -17.51 -25.26 -10.72
CA ASP A 75 -18.98 -25.18 -10.57
C ASP A 75 -19.44 -25.03 -9.11
N THR A 76 -18.50 -24.96 -8.16
CA THR A 76 -18.83 -24.84 -6.74
C THR A 76 -19.31 -23.42 -6.46
N ALA A 77 -20.56 -23.32 -5.98
CA ALA A 77 -21.09 -22.09 -5.38
C ALA A 77 -20.08 -21.56 -4.36
N VAL A 78 -19.40 -20.47 -4.70
CA VAL A 78 -18.39 -19.85 -3.85
C VAL A 78 -19.04 -19.56 -2.50
N THR A 79 -18.62 -20.29 -1.45
CA THR A 79 -19.27 -20.20 -0.12
C THR A 79 -19.05 -18.82 0.51
N PHE A 80 -18.01 -18.09 0.07
CA PHE A 80 -17.74 -16.74 0.52
C PHE A 80 -17.00 -15.87 -0.51
N CYS A 81 -17.37 -14.60 -0.63
CA CYS A 81 -16.71 -13.63 -1.51
C CYS A 81 -15.30 -13.28 -1.03
N SER A 82 -14.30 -13.39 -1.91
CA SER A 82 -12.89 -13.07 -1.62
C SER A 82 -12.64 -11.59 -1.29
N TYR A 83 -13.49 -10.68 -1.76
CA TYR A 83 -13.35 -9.25 -1.50
C TYR A 83 -14.12 -8.82 -0.25
N CYS A 84 -15.43 -9.04 -0.18
CA CYS A 84 -16.21 -8.51 0.95
C CYS A 84 -16.39 -9.48 2.14
N GLY A 85 -15.95 -10.74 2.00
CA GLY A 85 -16.09 -11.78 3.02
C GLY A 85 -17.54 -12.21 3.28
N SER A 86 -18.49 -11.86 2.39
CA SER A 86 -19.90 -12.26 2.50
C SER A 86 -20.09 -13.73 2.14
N SER A 87 -20.98 -14.43 2.86
CA SER A 87 -21.33 -15.83 2.59
C SER A 87 -22.54 -15.89 1.65
N THR A 88 -22.37 -15.51 0.39
CA THR A 88 -23.44 -15.47 -0.61
C THR A 88 -23.05 -16.26 -1.84
N VAL A 89 -24.04 -16.89 -2.48
CA VAL A 89 -23.85 -17.57 -3.77
C VAL A 89 -23.59 -16.50 -4.82
N LEU A 90 -22.47 -16.62 -5.53
CA LEU A 90 -22.13 -15.71 -6.61
C LEU A 90 -22.88 -16.08 -7.89
N GLU A 91 -23.27 -15.07 -8.66
CA GLU A 91 -23.96 -15.27 -9.94
C GLU A 91 -22.93 -15.46 -11.04
N GLY A 92 -22.91 -16.64 -11.65
CA GLY A 92 -21.99 -16.99 -12.74
C GLY A 92 -22.53 -16.60 -14.11
N ARG A 93 -21.68 -16.02 -14.95
CA ARG A 93 -21.94 -15.80 -16.38
C ARG A 93 -20.71 -16.20 -17.20
N LEU A 94 -20.94 -16.77 -18.38
CA LEU A 94 -19.87 -16.92 -19.37
C LEU A 94 -19.61 -15.57 -20.02
N THR A 95 -18.35 -15.13 -20.03
CA THR A 95 -17.95 -13.84 -20.61
C THR A 95 -16.62 -13.99 -21.33
N LYS A 96 -16.46 -13.27 -22.46
CA LYS A 96 -15.18 -13.16 -23.15
C LYS A 96 -14.31 -12.13 -22.44
N ILE A 97 -13.16 -12.56 -21.95
CA ILE A 97 -12.20 -11.72 -21.24
C ILE A 97 -10.87 -11.71 -21.99
N ARG A 98 -10.10 -10.63 -21.83
CA ARG A 98 -8.76 -10.53 -22.43
C ARG A 98 -7.88 -11.65 -21.90
N LYS A 99 -7.22 -12.38 -22.81
CA LYS A 99 -6.22 -13.38 -22.48
C LYS A 99 -4.95 -12.67 -21.97
N PRO A 100 -4.42 -13.01 -20.78
CA PRO A 100 -3.11 -12.55 -20.35
C PRO A 100 -2.01 -13.04 -21.29
N ASP A 101 -0.94 -12.27 -21.41
CA ASP A 101 0.24 -12.65 -22.19
C ASP A 101 1.04 -13.74 -21.45
N TYR A 102 1.07 -13.68 -20.11
CA TYR A 102 1.81 -14.62 -19.29
C TYR A 102 1.25 -14.77 -17.87
N VAL A 103 1.78 -15.74 -17.15
CA VAL A 103 1.47 -16.02 -15.75
C VAL A 103 2.76 -16.18 -14.95
N ILE A 104 2.78 -15.69 -13.71
CA ILE A 104 3.76 -16.07 -12.70
C ILE A 104 3.11 -17.18 -11.87
N PRO A 105 3.57 -18.43 -11.93
CA PRO A 105 2.91 -19.52 -11.21
C PRO A 105 2.95 -19.32 -9.69
N PHE A 106 1.94 -19.82 -8.98
CA PHE A 106 2.05 -19.98 -7.52
C PHE A 106 3.24 -20.88 -7.19
N VAL A 107 4.08 -20.45 -6.26
CA VAL A 107 5.19 -21.25 -5.70
C VAL A 107 4.92 -21.56 -4.23
N LYS A 108 4.34 -20.60 -3.51
CA LYS A 108 3.99 -20.74 -2.10
C LYS A 108 2.64 -21.40 -1.94
N THR A 109 2.61 -22.47 -1.13
CA THR A 109 1.36 -23.16 -0.80
C THR A 109 0.50 -22.30 0.12
N LYS A 110 -0.77 -22.71 0.30
CA LYS A 110 -1.69 -22.05 1.22
C LYS A 110 -1.14 -22.09 2.65
N GLU A 111 -0.61 -23.23 3.07
CA GLU A 111 -0.08 -23.46 4.42
C GLU A 111 1.13 -22.57 4.70
N GLU A 112 2.01 -22.39 3.71
CA GLU A 112 3.13 -21.45 3.82
C GLU A 112 2.66 -19.99 3.95
N ALA A 113 1.64 -19.59 3.18
CA ALA A 113 1.05 -18.27 3.26
C ALA A 113 0.39 -18.01 4.63
N GLU A 114 -0.36 -18.99 5.14
CA GLU A 114 -0.93 -18.96 6.48
C GLU A 114 0.15 -18.84 7.57
N ALA A 115 1.24 -19.61 7.46
CA ALA A 115 2.36 -19.57 8.39
C ALA A 115 3.04 -18.19 8.39
N ALA A 116 3.29 -17.62 7.21
CA ALA A 116 3.86 -16.28 7.06
C ALA A 116 2.95 -15.20 7.68
N TYR A 117 1.63 -15.34 7.49
CA TYR A 117 0.64 -14.47 8.12
C TYR A 117 0.65 -14.60 9.65
N ARG A 118 0.62 -15.83 10.20
CA ARG A 118 0.69 -16.08 11.65
C ARG A 118 1.97 -15.49 12.26
N GLN A 119 3.10 -15.64 11.58
CA GLN A 119 4.38 -15.03 12.01
C GLN A 119 4.28 -13.51 12.07
N THR A 120 3.67 -12.87 11.08
CA THR A 120 3.43 -11.42 11.06
C THR A 120 2.50 -10.99 12.21
N MET A 121 1.41 -11.71 12.43
CA MET A 121 0.44 -11.43 13.50
C MET A 121 0.98 -11.66 14.91
N SER A 122 1.99 -12.53 15.07
CA SER A 122 2.66 -12.74 16.37
C SER A 122 3.32 -11.47 16.89
N ARG A 123 3.83 -10.61 15.99
CA ARG A 123 4.47 -9.32 16.32
C ARG A 123 3.45 -8.19 16.57
N ALA A 124 2.21 -8.36 16.13
CA ALA A 124 1.15 -7.38 16.32
C ALA A 124 0.52 -7.51 17.72
N LEU A 125 1.22 -7.03 18.76
CA LEU A 125 0.80 -7.20 20.16
C LEU A 125 -0.62 -6.66 20.45
N PHE A 126 -0.97 -5.54 19.82
CA PHE A 126 -2.24 -4.86 20.05
C PHE A 126 -3.36 -5.29 19.09
N ALA A 127 -3.12 -6.23 18.18
CA ALA A 127 -4.16 -6.68 17.26
C ALA A 127 -5.33 -7.38 18.01
N PRO A 128 -6.59 -7.15 17.60
CA PRO A 128 -7.74 -7.92 18.07
C PRO A 128 -7.53 -9.42 17.91
N SER A 129 -8.09 -10.22 18.82
CA SER A 129 -7.99 -11.68 18.68
C SER A 129 -8.78 -12.21 17.48
N SER A 130 -9.77 -11.46 16.98
CA SER A 130 -10.56 -11.81 15.79
C SER A 130 -9.76 -11.88 14.50
N VAL A 131 -8.66 -11.12 14.37
CA VAL A 131 -7.77 -11.18 13.21
C VAL A 131 -6.70 -12.26 13.34
N LYS A 132 -6.50 -12.82 14.54
CA LYS A 132 -5.50 -13.87 14.82
C LYS A 132 -6.10 -15.28 14.89
N ASN A 133 -7.41 -15.41 14.75
CA ASN A 133 -8.12 -16.68 14.90
C ASN A 133 -7.80 -17.61 13.72
N ASP A 134 -7.46 -18.88 13.98
CA ASP A 134 -7.14 -19.87 12.94
C ASP A 134 -8.28 -20.07 11.94
N THR A 135 -9.54 -20.00 12.38
CA THR A 135 -10.71 -20.09 11.47
C THR A 135 -10.81 -18.96 10.46
N VAL A 136 -10.12 -17.84 10.70
CA VAL A 136 -9.98 -16.73 9.76
C VAL A 136 -8.76 -16.97 8.87
N VAL A 137 -7.65 -17.45 9.43
CA VAL A 137 -6.44 -17.77 8.69
C VAL A 137 -6.71 -18.84 7.61
N GLU A 138 -7.51 -19.86 7.92
CA GLU A 138 -7.89 -20.92 6.96
C GLU A 138 -8.69 -20.41 5.75
N ARG A 139 -9.16 -19.16 5.75
CA ARG A 139 -9.95 -18.55 4.66
C ARG A 139 -9.09 -17.92 3.57
N PHE A 140 -7.77 -18.02 3.63
CA PHE A 140 -6.91 -17.60 2.51
C PHE A 140 -7.35 -18.29 1.21
N ARG A 141 -7.46 -17.49 0.16
CA ARG A 141 -7.79 -17.94 -1.21
C ARG A 141 -6.66 -17.52 -2.14
N GLY A 142 -6.22 -18.43 -3.00
CA GLY A 142 -5.26 -18.08 -4.04
C GLY A 142 -6.00 -17.44 -5.21
N ILE A 143 -5.61 -16.22 -5.55
CA ILE A 143 -6.17 -15.42 -6.63
C ILE A 143 -5.03 -14.97 -7.53
N TYR A 144 -5.16 -15.21 -8.82
CA TYR A 144 -4.35 -14.57 -9.83
C TYR A 144 -4.85 -13.15 -10.09
N MET A 145 -4.08 -12.17 -9.66
CA MET A 145 -4.37 -10.76 -9.85
C MET A 145 -3.79 -10.30 -11.20
N PRO A 146 -4.53 -9.55 -12.03
CA PRO A 146 -4.02 -9.01 -13.27
C PRO A 146 -3.05 -7.86 -12.98
N TYR A 147 -1.94 -7.80 -13.71
CA TYR A 147 -0.95 -6.75 -13.64
C TYR A 147 -0.61 -6.25 -15.04
N TRP A 148 -0.40 -4.95 -15.17
CA TRP A 148 0.32 -4.36 -16.30
C TRP A 148 1.80 -4.40 -16.01
N VAL A 149 2.57 -4.89 -16.97
CA VAL A 149 4.01 -4.96 -16.85
C VAL A 149 4.65 -4.24 -18.02
N TYR A 150 5.44 -3.24 -17.66
CA TYR A 150 6.09 -2.34 -18.58
C TYR A 150 7.56 -2.70 -18.72
N ASP A 151 7.99 -2.82 -19.97
CA ASP A 151 9.37 -3.00 -20.36
C ASP A 151 9.84 -1.72 -21.05
N PHE A 152 11.01 -1.21 -20.67
CA PHE A 152 11.56 0.05 -21.16
C PHE A 152 12.99 -0.14 -21.65
N GLN A 153 13.28 0.44 -22.81
CA GLN A 153 14.64 0.45 -23.37
C GLN A 153 15.09 1.89 -23.62
N THR A 154 16.31 2.20 -23.17
CA THR A 154 17.05 3.40 -23.58
C THR A 154 18.23 2.94 -24.42
N ASP A 155 18.34 3.48 -25.63
CA ASP A 155 19.41 3.13 -26.55
C ASP A 155 19.84 4.36 -27.36
N GLY A 156 21.00 4.93 -27.00
CA GLY A 156 21.68 5.91 -27.82
C GLY A 156 22.31 7.07 -27.04
N ARG A 157 22.75 8.07 -27.81
CA ARG A 157 23.45 9.25 -27.27
C ARG A 157 22.47 10.23 -26.66
N THR A 158 22.65 10.52 -25.38
CA THR A 158 21.98 11.62 -24.68
C THR A 158 22.95 12.75 -24.37
N VAL A 159 22.41 13.96 -24.21
CA VAL A 159 23.15 15.13 -23.76
C VAL A 159 22.59 15.54 -22.41
N ILE A 160 23.43 15.47 -21.38
CA ILE A 160 23.06 15.89 -20.02
C ILE A 160 23.74 17.23 -19.75
N GLN A 161 22.94 18.24 -19.42
CA GLN A 161 23.44 19.57 -19.13
C GLN A 161 23.78 19.70 -17.65
N GLY A 162 24.95 20.25 -17.36
CA GLY A 162 25.43 20.52 -16.02
C GLY A 162 25.90 21.95 -15.86
N VAL A 163 25.83 22.48 -14.64
CA VAL A 163 26.34 23.81 -14.30
C VAL A 163 27.25 23.69 -13.09
N HIS A 164 28.53 24.01 -13.27
CA HIS A 164 29.51 24.02 -12.18
C HIS A 164 29.83 25.46 -11.78
N ASP A 165 29.38 25.85 -10.59
CA ASP A 165 29.62 27.18 -10.04
C ASP A 165 30.92 27.21 -9.24
N HIS A 166 31.80 28.17 -9.55
CA HIS A 166 33.03 28.39 -8.79
C HIS A 166 33.34 29.88 -8.61
N ARG A 167 34.01 30.22 -7.50
CA ARG A 167 34.36 31.60 -7.16
C ARG A 167 35.83 31.87 -7.38
N ARG A 168 36.15 32.95 -8.09
CA ARG A 168 37.52 33.46 -8.23
C ARG A 168 37.55 34.94 -7.89
N GLY A 169 38.05 35.27 -6.71
CA GLY A 169 38.01 36.64 -6.17
C GLY A 169 36.58 37.12 -5.89
N ASN A 170 36.18 38.22 -6.53
CA ASN A 170 34.84 38.82 -6.40
C ASN A 170 33.85 38.35 -7.47
N TYR A 171 34.27 37.47 -8.38
CA TYR A 171 33.42 36.95 -9.47
C TYR A 171 32.96 35.53 -9.17
N ILE A 172 31.69 35.26 -9.49
CA ILE A 172 31.10 33.93 -9.54
C ILE A 172 31.07 33.54 -11.02
N TYR A 173 31.69 32.40 -11.34
CA TYR A 173 31.72 31.84 -12.69
C TYR A 173 30.72 30.68 -12.76
N HIS A 174 29.96 30.64 -13.86
CA HIS A 174 28.99 29.60 -14.16
C HIS A 174 29.47 28.85 -15.41
N ASP A 175 30.07 27.66 -15.21
CA ASP A 175 30.54 26.84 -16.32
C ASP A 175 29.42 25.92 -16.79
N HIS A 176 28.96 26.09 -18.03
CA HIS A 176 27.93 25.27 -18.64
C HIS A 176 28.55 24.11 -19.42
N TYR A 177 28.16 22.88 -19.10
CA TYR A 177 28.66 21.67 -19.75
C TYR A 177 27.53 20.93 -20.47
N ASP A 178 27.80 20.50 -21.71
CA ASP A 178 26.99 19.51 -22.43
C ASP A 178 27.71 18.15 -22.36
N VAL A 179 27.33 17.31 -21.39
CA VAL A 179 27.94 15.99 -21.20
C VAL A 179 27.26 14.97 -22.11
N LYS A 180 27.93 14.65 -23.22
CA LYS A 180 27.48 13.64 -24.19
C LYS A 180 27.75 12.25 -23.64
N SER A 181 26.71 11.46 -23.47
CA SER A 181 26.77 10.11 -22.88
C SER A 181 26.09 9.11 -23.80
N ASP A 182 26.71 7.97 -24.04
CA ASP A 182 26.09 6.86 -24.76
C ASP A 182 25.42 5.92 -23.76
N LEU A 183 24.10 5.79 -23.83
CA LEU A 183 23.30 5.08 -22.84
C LEU A 183 22.65 3.86 -23.45
N HIS A 184 22.95 2.71 -22.85
CA HIS A 184 22.26 1.46 -23.12
C HIS A 184 21.70 0.93 -21.81
N ALA A 185 20.38 0.93 -21.66
CA ALA A 185 19.70 0.41 -20.50
C ALA A 185 18.44 -0.35 -20.92
N ASN A 186 18.23 -1.50 -20.30
CA ASN A 186 17.02 -2.30 -20.46
C ASN A 186 16.41 -2.53 -19.08
N TYR A 187 15.14 -2.19 -18.94
CA TYR A 187 14.34 -2.38 -17.74
C TYR A 187 13.20 -3.30 -18.10
N GLU A 188 13.14 -4.46 -17.47
CA GLU A 188 12.10 -5.44 -17.69
C GLU A 188 11.35 -5.70 -16.39
N GLY A 189 10.04 -5.90 -16.50
CA GLY A 189 9.25 -6.40 -15.37
C GLY A 189 8.74 -5.34 -14.38
N ILE A 190 8.60 -4.08 -14.80
CA ILE A 190 8.01 -3.06 -13.91
C ILE A 190 6.50 -3.27 -13.87
N ALA A 191 6.00 -3.81 -12.76
CA ALA A 191 4.63 -4.30 -12.64
C ALA A 191 3.76 -3.42 -11.74
N PHE A 192 2.55 -3.12 -12.19
CA PHE A 192 1.48 -2.45 -11.43
C PHE A 192 0.19 -3.26 -11.55
N ASP A 193 -0.63 -3.30 -10.49
CA ASP A 193 -1.89 -4.03 -10.55
C ASP A 193 -2.84 -3.40 -11.58
N ALA A 194 -3.68 -4.25 -12.17
CA ALA A 194 -4.63 -3.87 -13.21
C ALA A 194 -6.09 -4.06 -12.75
N SER A 195 -6.32 -4.01 -11.43
CA SER A 195 -7.62 -4.23 -10.79
C SER A 195 -7.94 -3.16 -9.76
N SER A 196 -9.06 -2.45 -9.94
CA SER A 196 -9.56 -1.51 -8.95
C SER A 196 -9.97 -2.17 -7.62
N SER A 197 -10.22 -3.48 -7.63
CA SER A 197 -10.55 -4.26 -6.44
C SER A 197 -9.33 -4.49 -5.55
N PHE A 198 -8.13 -4.35 -6.10
CA PHE A 198 -6.89 -4.63 -5.43
C PHE A 198 -6.01 -3.37 -5.26
N SER A 199 -6.25 -2.63 -4.18
CA SER A 199 -5.61 -1.32 -4.03
C SER A 199 -4.08 -1.31 -4.14
N ASP A 200 -3.58 -0.21 -4.71
CA ASP A 200 -2.16 0.14 -4.85
C ASP A 200 -1.35 -0.06 -3.56
N SER A 201 -1.93 0.34 -2.41
CA SER A 201 -1.27 0.22 -1.10
C SER A 201 -0.94 -1.22 -0.67
N LEU A 202 -1.72 -2.21 -1.13
CA LEU A 202 -1.51 -3.63 -0.85
C LEU A 202 -0.63 -4.27 -1.93
N SER A 203 -0.89 -3.99 -3.21
CA SER A 203 -0.11 -4.50 -4.34
C SER A 203 1.36 -4.12 -4.23
N GLN A 204 1.65 -2.84 -3.99
CA GLN A 204 3.01 -2.32 -3.80
C GLN A 204 3.68 -2.87 -2.53
N ALA A 205 2.90 -3.22 -1.50
CA ALA A 205 3.45 -3.73 -0.23
C ALA A 205 3.94 -5.18 -0.33
N ILE A 206 3.36 -5.99 -1.24
CA ILE A 206 3.75 -7.38 -1.49
C ILE A 206 4.73 -7.53 -2.66
N ALA A 207 4.96 -6.49 -3.44
CA ALA A 207 6.03 -6.41 -4.42
C ALA A 207 7.44 -6.51 -3.78
N PRO A 208 8.50 -6.87 -4.52
CA PRO A 208 8.52 -7.21 -5.94
C PRO A 208 8.13 -8.68 -6.22
N TYR A 209 7.76 -8.96 -7.46
CA TYR A 209 7.71 -10.31 -8.04
C TYR A 209 8.94 -10.52 -8.91
N ASP A 210 9.40 -11.76 -9.03
CA ASP A 210 10.42 -12.13 -9.99
C ASP A 210 9.75 -12.46 -11.33
N THR A 211 9.78 -11.49 -12.24
CA THR A 211 9.18 -11.58 -13.58
C THR A 211 10.02 -12.42 -14.54
N LYS A 212 11.23 -12.85 -14.16
CA LYS A 212 12.04 -13.76 -14.99
C LYS A 212 11.48 -15.17 -15.04
N GLU A 213 10.74 -15.56 -14.01
CA GLU A 213 10.08 -16.85 -13.88
C GLU A 213 8.68 -16.88 -14.54
N LYS A 214 8.34 -15.87 -15.35
CA LYS A 214 7.06 -15.83 -16.08
C LYS A 214 6.98 -16.94 -17.14
N LYS A 215 5.80 -17.54 -17.26
CA LYS A 215 5.47 -18.57 -18.26
C LYS A 215 4.39 -18.05 -19.22
N PRO A 216 4.38 -18.46 -20.49
CA PRO A 216 3.25 -18.18 -21.38
C PRO A 216 1.94 -18.58 -20.69
N PHE A 217 0.92 -17.73 -20.82
CA PHE A 217 -0.34 -17.98 -20.12
C PHE A 217 -1.04 -19.22 -20.70
N ASP A 218 -1.33 -20.16 -19.80
CA ASP A 218 -2.24 -21.27 -20.02
C ASP A 218 -3.23 -21.35 -18.87
N GLU A 219 -4.45 -21.80 -19.17
CA GLU A 219 -5.52 -21.93 -18.18
C GLU A 219 -5.25 -23.03 -17.15
N GLY A 220 -4.38 -24.00 -17.44
CA GLY A 220 -3.97 -25.05 -16.50
C GLY A 220 -3.36 -24.49 -15.22
N TYR A 221 -2.73 -23.31 -15.27
CA TYR A 221 -2.22 -22.62 -14.07
C TYR A 221 -3.33 -22.07 -13.16
N LEU A 222 -4.54 -21.84 -13.70
CA LEU A 222 -5.70 -21.38 -12.94
C LEU A 222 -6.45 -22.54 -12.27
N ALA A 223 -6.13 -23.80 -12.58
CA ALA A 223 -6.81 -24.96 -12.01
C ALA A 223 -6.69 -24.98 -10.48
N GLY A 224 -7.82 -24.91 -9.78
CA GLY A 224 -7.86 -24.83 -8.30
C GLY A 224 -7.63 -23.43 -7.72
N PHE A 225 -7.42 -22.41 -8.56
CA PHE A 225 -7.25 -21.01 -8.18
C PHE A 225 -8.36 -20.13 -8.75
N TYR A 226 -8.56 -18.97 -8.14
CA TYR A 226 -9.40 -17.92 -8.72
C TYR A 226 -8.53 -16.98 -9.56
N ALA A 227 -9.14 -16.21 -10.44
CA ALA A 227 -8.49 -15.07 -11.07
C ALA A 227 -9.38 -13.83 -10.98
N ASP A 228 -8.79 -12.65 -11.04
CA ASP A 228 -9.51 -11.39 -11.08
C ASP A 228 -9.57 -10.84 -12.51
N THR A 229 -10.56 -9.99 -12.79
CA THR A 229 -10.71 -9.35 -14.10
C THR A 229 -9.91 -8.04 -14.14
N SER A 230 -9.33 -7.73 -15.30
CA SER A 230 -8.70 -6.41 -15.49
C SER A 230 -9.77 -5.38 -15.84
N ASP A 231 -9.86 -4.32 -15.04
CA ASP A 231 -10.75 -3.18 -15.26
C ASP A 231 -9.99 -1.85 -15.39
N ILE A 232 -8.68 -1.85 -15.08
CA ILE A 232 -7.80 -0.68 -15.21
C ILE A 232 -7.09 -0.68 -16.56
N PRO A 233 -7.18 0.42 -17.34
CA PRO A 233 -6.44 0.55 -18.60
C PRO A 233 -4.92 0.63 -18.42
N GLU A 234 -4.18 0.12 -19.40
CA GLU A 234 -2.72 0.07 -19.46
C GLU A 234 -2.03 1.44 -19.28
N PHE A 235 -2.62 2.53 -19.77
CA PHE A 235 -1.95 3.84 -19.69
C PHE A 235 -1.90 4.44 -18.28
N VAL A 236 -2.67 3.89 -17.31
CA VAL A 236 -2.87 4.51 -15.99
C VAL A 236 -1.56 4.63 -15.21
N TYR A 237 -0.82 3.53 -15.10
CA TYR A 237 0.46 3.48 -14.36
C TYR A 237 1.69 3.70 -15.26
N GLN A 238 1.48 3.85 -16.57
CA GLN A 238 2.52 3.96 -17.57
C GLN A 238 3.53 5.08 -17.26
N ASN A 239 3.02 6.25 -16.87
CA ASN A 239 3.86 7.40 -16.52
C ASN A 239 4.60 7.19 -15.20
N ASP A 240 3.98 6.54 -14.21
CA ASP A 240 4.62 6.24 -12.92
C ASP A 240 5.76 5.23 -13.11
N ALA A 241 5.56 4.22 -13.96
CA ALA A 241 6.57 3.28 -14.39
C ALA A 241 7.75 4.00 -15.08
N ARG A 242 7.45 4.92 -16.01
CA ARG A 242 8.47 5.73 -16.70
C ARG A 242 9.27 6.61 -15.75
N GLU A 243 8.62 7.25 -14.79
CA GLU A 243 9.31 8.08 -13.78
C GLU A 243 10.18 7.24 -12.85
N MET A 244 9.76 6.01 -12.53
CA MET A 244 10.59 5.05 -11.79
C MET A 244 11.87 4.74 -12.55
N VAL A 245 11.76 4.43 -13.86
CA VAL A 245 12.90 4.17 -14.73
C VAL A 245 13.81 5.40 -14.84
N ARG A 246 13.24 6.60 -15.04
CA ARG A 246 14.03 7.84 -15.12
C ARG A 246 14.81 8.10 -13.85
N ALA A 247 14.18 7.95 -12.69
CA ALA A 247 14.82 8.15 -11.40
C ALA A 247 15.94 7.11 -11.17
N ASP A 248 15.69 5.83 -11.45
CA ASP A 248 16.72 4.79 -11.30
C ASP A 248 17.88 4.99 -12.29
N LEU A 249 17.58 5.26 -13.56
CA LEU A 249 18.56 5.54 -14.60
C LEU A 249 19.45 6.72 -14.21
N ALA A 250 18.86 7.85 -13.78
CA ALA A 250 19.61 9.01 -13.33
C ALA A 250 20.49 8.71 -12.11
N ASN A 251 19.98 7.95 -11.14
CA ASN A 251 20.76 7.54 -9.97
C ASN A 251 21.94 6.64 -10.36
N ARG A 252 21.72 5.67 -11.25
CA ARG A 252 22.78 4.80 -11.78
C ARG A 252 23.81 5.59 -12.54
N LEU A 253 23.40 6.53 -13.38
CA LEU A 253 24.31 7.41 -14.12
C LEU A 253 25.21 8.20 -13.18
N MET A 254 24.66 8.78 -12.11
CA MET A 254 25.46 9.51 -11.12
C MET A 254 26.43 8.61 -10.34
N GLN A 255 26.13 7.32 -10.20
CA GLN A 255 26.99 6.36 -9.50
C GLN A 255 28.09 5.79 -10.39
N THR A 256 27.80 5.53 -11.67
CA THR A 256 28.73 4.89 -12.60
C THR A 256 29.53 5.90 -13.41
N GLY A 257 28.95 7.06 -13.72
CA GLY A 257 29.60 8.10 -14.50
C GLY A 257 30.23 9.18 -13.62
N ASN A 258 31.35 9.73 -14.09
CA ASN A 258 32.04 10.83 -13.44
C ASN A 258 31.36 12.18 -13.75
N TYR A 259 30.08 12.32 -13.37
CA TYR A 259 29.26 13.51 -13.69
C TYR A 259 29.42 14.65 -12.67
N SER A 260 29.89 14.35 -11.45
CA SER A 260 30.04 15.33 -10.38
C SER A 260 30.92 16.54 -10.72
N PRO A 261 32.06 16.41 -11.45
CA PRO A 261 32.87 17.55 -11.85
C PRO A 261 32.17 18.53 -12.80
N TYR A 262 31.11 18.10 -13.48
CA TYR A 262 30.36 18.91 -14.45
C TYR A 262 29.13 19.57 -13.82
N GLY A 263 28.95 19.46 -12.49
CA GLY A 263 27.83 20.08 -11.80
C GLY A 263 26.46 19.49 -12.18
N VAL A 264 26.43 18.24 -12.64
CA VAL A 264 25.19 17.52 -12.94
C VAL A 264 24.66 16.90 -11.65
N SER A 265 23.40 17.20 -11.29
CA SER A 265 22.71 16.50 -10.22
C SER A 265 21.86 15.33 -10.74
N ALA A 266 21.56 14.36 -9.88
CA ALA A 266 20.63 13.28 -10.23
C ALA A 266 19.25 13.80 -10.67
N MET A 267 18.80 14.93 -10.11
CA MET A 267 17.51 15.52 -10.45
C MET A 267 17.52 16.16 -11.84
N ASP A 268 18.63 16.77 -12.24
CA ASP A 268 18.80 17.34 -13.58
C ASP A 268 18.90 16.23 -14.62
N ALA A 269 19.70 15.20 -14.33
CA ALA A 269 19.80 14.01 -15.16
C ALA A 269 18.42 13.35 -15.37
N ALA A 270 17.63 13.13 -14.31
CA ALA A 270 16.30 12.51 -14.39
C ALA A 270 15.30 13.27 -15.28
N ARG A 271 15.48 14.58 -15.48
CA ARG A 271 14.63 15.40 -16.38
C ARG A 271 15.06 15.30 -17.84
N MET A 272 16.30 14.92 -18.10
CA MET A 272 16.92 14.92 -19.43
C MET A 272 17.07 13.51 -20.02
N VAL A 273 17.03 12.47 -19.17
CA VAL A 273 17.07 11.07 -19.60
C VAL A 273 15.68 10.43 -19.55
N GLY A 274 15.46 9.43 -20.40
CA GLY A 274 14.24 8.65 -20.41
C GLY A 274 14.33 7.46 -21.36
N PRO A 275 13.36 6.55 -21.29
CA PRO A 275 13.28 5.44 -22.23
C PRO A 275 12.81 5.91 -23.61
N ASP A 276 13.39 5.30 -24.65
CA ASP A 276 13.10 5.57 -26.07
C ASP A 276 12.05 4.60 -26.62
N LYS A 277 12.04 3.37 -26.10
CA LYS A 277 11.05 2.35 -26.42
C LYS A 277 10.36 1.87 -25.16
N GLU A 278 9.12 1.48 -25.36
CA GLU A 278 8.20 1.09 -24.32
C GLU A 278 7.26 0.02 -24.86
N ASP A 279 7.16 -1.09 -24.13
CA ASP A 279 6.23 -2.19 -24.39
C ASP A 279 5.48 -2.51 -23.10
N SER A 280 4.28 -3.05 -23.24
CA SER A 280 3.41 -3.36 -22.11
C SER A 280 2.63 -4.63 -22.36
N LYS A 281 2.59 -5.48 -21.33
CA LYS A 281 1.93 -6.79 -21.38
C LYS A 281 1.12 -7.03 -20.12
N MET A 282 0.05 -7.78 -20.26
CA MET A 282 -0.79 -8.17 -19.14
C MET A 282 -0.32 -9.53 -18.60
N GLY A 283 -0.08 -9.60 -17.29
CA GLY A 283 0.32 -10.83 -16.63
C GLY A 283 -0.59 -11.18 -15.45
N TYR A 284 -0.75 -12.48 -15.18
CA TYR A 284 -1.39 -12.95 -13.95
C TYR A 284 -0.38 -13.26 -12.84
N PHE A 285 -0.56 -12.62 -11.69
CA PHE A 285 0.38 -12.67 -10.57
C PHE A 285 -0.27 -13.35 -9.36
N PRO A 286 0.43 -14.26 -8.68
CA PRO A 286 -0.18 -15.12 -7.66
C PRO A 286 -0.27 -14.40 -6.32
N VAL A 287 -1.49 -14.25 -5.78
CA VAL A 287 -1.75 -13.60 -4.50
C VAL A 287 -2.62 -14.49 -3.62
N TRP A 288 -2.13 -14.81 -2.42
CA TRP A 288 -3.00 -15.35 -1.37
C TRP A 288 -3.73 -14.20 -0.70
N PHE A 289 -5.05 -14.22 -0.78
CA PHE A 289 -5.92 -13.13 -0.35
C PHE A 289 -6.84 -13.56 0.79
N LEU A 290 -6.96 -12.70 1.80
CA LEU A 290 -7.83 -12.90 2.96
C LEU A 290 -8.60 -11.61 3.25
N ALA A 291 -9.93 -11.72 3.27
CA ALA A 291 -10.83 -10.66 3.71
C ALA A 291 -11.42 -11.00 5.07
N ASN A 292 -11.17 -10.15 6.08
CA ASN A 292 -11.78 -10.29 7.39
C ASN A 292 -12.76 -9.14 7.65
N ARG A 293 -14.05 -9.45 7.58
CA ARG A 293 -15.14 -8.49 7.80
C ARG A 293 -15.40 -8.31 9.30
N THR A 294 -15.35 -7.06 9.76
CA THR A 294 -15.76 -6.65 11.10
C THR A 294 -16.81 -5.56 10.97
N LYS A 295 -18.08 -5.89 11.24
CA LYS A 295 -19.24 -5.00 11.06
C LYS A 295 -19.37 -4.49 9.60
N ASP A 296 -19.23 -3.18 9.41
CA ASP A 296 -19.32 -2.41 8.17
C ASP A 296 -17.96 -2.18 7.50
N ARG A 297 -16.87 -2.75 8.06
CA ARG A 297 -15.52 -2.56 7.53
C ARG A 297 -14.78 -3.90 7.37
N ILE A 298 -13.77 -3.90 6.53
CA ILE A 298 -12.94 -5.07 6.21
C ILE A 298 -11.48 -4.75 6.44
N SER A 299 -10.74 -5.68 7.04
CA SER A 299 -9.28 -5.71 6.99
C SER A 299 -8.84 -6.77 5.99
N TYR A 300 -7.96 -6.41 5.06
CA TYR A 300 -7.34 -7.34 4.13
C TYR A 300 -5.99 -7.84 4.64
N ALA A 301 -5.67 -9.08 4.31
CA ALA A 301 -4.31 -9.57 4.34
C ALA A 301 -3.99 -10.25 3.01
N VAL A 302 -2.82 -9.94 2.47
CA VAL A 302 -2.33 -10.48 1.22
C VAL A 302 -0.93 -11.01 1.40
N VAL A 303 -0.64 -12.13 0.74
CA VAL A 303 0.69 -12.74 0.71
C VAL A 303 1.07 -12.96 -0.75
N ASN A 304 2.26 -12.52 -1.11
CA ASN A 304 2.85 -12.79 -2.42
C ASN A 304 2.99 -14.31 -2.60
N GLY A 305 2.31 -14.89 -3.60
CA GLY A 305 2.30 -16.32 -3.88
C GLY A 305 3.60 -16.88 -4.45
N GLN A 306 4.58 -16.02 -4.75
CA GLN A 306 5.93 -16.42 -5.18
C GLN A 306 6.95 -16.24 -4.05
N THR A 307 6.95 -15.08 -3.38
CA THR A 307 8.00 -14.72 -2.40
C THR A 307 7.60 -14.94 -0.94
N GLY A 308 6.31 -15.09 -0.64
CA GLY A 308 5.80 -15.19 0.73
C GLY A 308 5.74 -13.86 1.50
N ARG A 309 6.02 -12.73 0.84
CA ARG A 309 5.95 -11.39 1.46
C ARG A 309 4.50 -11.06 1.86
N VAL A 310 4.30 -10.68 3.12
CA VAL A 310 2.98 -10.41 3.72
C VAL A 310 2.73 -8.90 3.81
N ALA A 311 1.53 -8.48 3.44
CA ALA A 311 0.97 -7.18 3.80
C ALA A 311 -0.41 -7.38 4.42
N ALA A 312 -0.68 -6.72 5.55
CA ALA A 312 -1.96 -6.83 6.24
C ALA A 312 -2.41 -5.50 6.81
N ASP A 313 -3.70 -5.25 6.72
CA ASP A 313 -4.43 -4.20 7.40
C ASP A 313 -4.68 -4.66 8.85
N ILE A 314 -3.94 -4.09 9.82
CA ILE A 314 -3.93 -4.56 11.21
C ILE A 314 -4.63 -3.53 12.12
N PRO A 315 -5.90 -3.73 12.49
CA PRO A 315 -6.55 -2.89 13.49
C PRO A 315 -5.94 -3.11 14.88
N ILE A 316 -6.17 -2.15 15.77
CA ILE A 316 -5.75 -2.13 17.17
C ILE A 316 -6.97 -2.38 18.07
N SER A 317 -6.84 -3.33 18.99
CA SER A 317 -7.78 -3.51 20.09
C SER A 317 -7.52 -2.44 21.15
N PHE A 318 -8.51 -1.57 21.36
CA PHE A 318 -8.43 -0.50 22.34
C PHE A 318 -8.05 -1.01 23.74
N THR A 319 -8.66 -2.11 24.19
CA THR A 319 -8.38 -2.73 25.48
C THR A 319 -6.93 -3.20 25.59
N LYS A 320 -6.41 -3.92 24.58
CA LYS A 320 -5.02 -4.40 24.59
C LYS A 320 -4.03 -3.24 24.57
N TYR A 321 -4.34 -2.19 23.80
CA TYR A 321 -3.54 -0.98 23.73
C TYR A 321 -3.49 -0.24 25.07
N MET A 322 -4.63 -0.04 25.73
CA MET A 322 -4.68 0.61 27.04
C MET A 322 -3.94 -0.17 28.13
N VAL A 323 -4.09 -1.50 28.16
CA VAL A 323 -3.35 -2.35 29.10
C VAL A 323 -1.85 -2.25 28.84
N GLY A 324 -1.41 -2.37 27.58
CA GLY A 324 0.00 -2.24 27.23
C GLY A 324 0.58 -0.86 27.55
N ALA A 325 -0.18 0.21 27.28
CA ALA A 325 0.19 1.57 27.62
C ALA A 325 0.36 1.74 29.14
N LEU A 326 -0.55 1.19 29.95
CA LEU A 326 -0.46 1.24 31.41
C LEU A 326 0.76 0.48 31.95
N VAL A 327 1.04 -0.71 31.40
CA VAL A 327 2.19 -1.54 31.78
C VAL A 327 3.51 -0.82 31.54
N VAL A 328 3.61 0.01 30.50
CA VAL A 328 4.80 0.83 30.24
C VAL A 328 4.76 2.14 31.05
N ALA A 329 3.61 2.77 31.18
CA ALA A 329 3.46 4.07 31.84
C ALA A 329 3.75 4.01 33.34
N VAL A 330 3.32 2.97 34.05
CA VAL A 330 3.50 2.86 35.51
C VAL A 330 4.99 2.78 35.92
N PRO A 331 5.82 1.90 35.34
CA PRO A 331 7.25 1.87 35.64
C PRO A 331 7.97 3.17 35.28
N VAL A 332 7.63 3.77 34.13
CA VAL A 332 8.19 5.07 33.72
C VAL A 332 7.80 6.16 34.72
N PHE A 333 6.54 6.20 35.15
CA PHE A 333 6.08 7.14 36.17
C PHE A 333 6.83 6.97 37.49
N LEU A 334 6.98 5.73 37.98
CA LEU A 334 7.73 5.43 39.21
C LEU A 334 9.21 5.86 39.08
N LEU A 335 9.84 5.59 37.93
CA LEU A 335 11.21 6.04 37.66
C LEU A 335 11.32 7.56 37.67
N LEU A 336 10.42 8.26 36.97
CA LEU A 336 10.42 9.72 36.91
C LEU A 336 10.20 10.37 38.28
N MET A 337 9.38 9.76 39.14
CA MET A 337 9.19 10.20 40.53
C MET A 337 10.49 10.15 41.35
N THR A 338 11.40 9.21 41.08
CA THR A 338 12.69 9.14 41.78
C THR A 338 13.72 10.16 41.28
N LEU A 339 13.59 10.61 40.03
CA LEU A 339 14.57 11.47 39.38
C LEU A 339 14.21 12.95 39.42
N PHE A 340 12.91 13.29 39.48
CA PHE A 340 12.43 14.65 39.26
C PHE A 340 11.31 15.07 40.21
N THR A 341 11.47 16.24 40.84
CA THR A 341 10.36 16.99 41.45
C THR A 341 9.77 17.94 40.42
N ILE A 342 8.63 17.58 39.83
CA ILE A 342 7.94 18.41 38.82
C ILE A 342 7.10 19.45 39.55
N THR A 343 7.42 20.74 39.37
CA THR A 343 6.59 21.83 39.92
C THR A 343 5.30 22.02 39.09
N PRO A 344 4.20 22.53 39.69
CA PRO A 344 2.90 22.66 39.02
C PRO A 344 2.96 23.45 37.71
N HIS A 345 3.72 24.54 37.69
CA HIS A 345 3.95 25.34 36.48
C HIS A 345 4.55 24.52 35.35
N ARG A 346 5.58 23.69 35.63
CA ARG A 346 6.22 22.83 34.63
C ARG A 346 5.26 21.75 34.12
N ALA A 347 4.46 21.16 35.02
CA ALA A 347 3.46 20.16 34.66
C ALA A 347 2.37 20.70 33.71
N VAL A 348 1.93 21.95 33.90
CA VAL A 348 1.00 22.61 32.95
C VAL A 348 1.63 22.76 31.57
N VAL A 349 2.88 23.26 31.48
CA VAL A 349 3.58 23.38 30.19
C VAL A 349 3.71 22.03 29.48
N ILE A 350 4.09 20.97 30.20
CA ILE A 350 4.20 19.62 29.63
C ILE A 350 2.85 19.16 29.07
N THR A 351 1.77 19.37 29.83
CA THR A 351 0.42 18.99 29.40
C THR A 351 -0.03 19.77 28.16
N MET A 352 0.33 21.06 28.07
CA MET A 352 0.08 21.89 26.88
C MET A 352 0.84 21.36 25.64
N LEU A 353 2.11 20.99 25.79
CA LEU A 353 2.93 20.45 24.70
C LEU A 353 2.41 19.08 24.22
N LEU A 354 1.96 18.23 25.15
CA LEU A 354 1.27 16.98 24.80
C LEU A 354 -0.03 17.23 24.04
N GLY A 355 -0.80 18.25 24.42
CA GLY A 355 -1.96 18.71 23.67
C GLY A 355 -1.63 19.11 22.23
N ILE A 356 -0.61 19.94 22.02
CA ILE A 356 -0.17 20.35 20.68
C ILE A 356 0.26 19.13 19.85
N ALA A 357 1.07 18.24 20.42
CA ALA A 357 1.52 17.02 19.74
C ALA A 357 0.33 16.15 19.35
N ALA A 358 -0.63 15.94 20.25
CA ALA A 358 -1.85 15.19 19.98
C ALA A 358 -2.71 15.82 18.87
N ALA A 359 -2.80 17.16 18.83
CA ALA A 359 -3.51 17.88 17.77
C ALA A 359 -2.87 17.64 16.40
N ILE A 360 -1.53 17.75 16.30
CA ILE A 360 -0.79 17.53 15.06
C ILE A 360 -0.98 16.08 14.57
N ILE A 361 -0.84 15.09 15.46
CA ILE A 361 -0.97 13.67 15.11
C ILE A 361 -2.38 13.39 14.58
N ASN A 362 -3.42 13.86 15.27
CA ASN A 362 -4.81 13.68 14.83
C ASN A 362 -5.07 14.32 13.47
N ALA A 363 -4.57 15.55 13.25
CA ALA A 363 -4.73 16.23 11.96
C ALA A 363 -4.09 15.45 10.80
N ILE A 364 -2.92 14.85 11.03
CA ILE A 364 -2.23 14.04 10.03
C ILE A 364 -2.99 12.73 9.78
N GLN A 365 -3.32 11.98 10.84
CA GLN A 365 -4.05 10.71 10.72
C GLN A 365 -5.41 10.91 10.05
N LYS A 366 -6.16 11.95 10.43
CA LYS A 366 -7.43 12.30 9.80
C LYS A 366 -7.24 12.64 8.32
N GLY A 367 -6.16 13.34 7.97
CA GLY A 367 -5.79 13.57 6.57
C GLY A 367 -5.52 12.29 5.80
N GLN A 368 -4.81 11.32 6.39
CA GLN A 368 -4.55 10.02 5.77
C GLN A 368 -5.85 9.20 5.60
N VAL A 369 -6.71 9.18 6.62
CA VAL A 369 -8.03 8.53 6.55
C VAL A 369 -8.85 9.14 5.42
N TYR A 370 -8.91 10.47 5.33
CA TYR A 370 -9.63 11.15 4.26
C TYR A 370 -9.10 10.78 2.87
N ARG A 371 -7.77 10.78 2.67
CA ARG A 371 -7.20 10.39 1.37
C ARG A 371 -7.53 8.93 1.02
N ARG A 372 -7.45 8.02 1.99
CA ARG A 372 -7.72 6.59 1.77
C ARG A 372 -9.20 6.30 1.52
N GLU A 373 -10.11 6.92 2.28
CA GLU A 373 -11.57 6.74 2.10
C GLU A 373 -12.08 7.36 0.79
N ASN A 374 -11.40 8.36 0.24
CA ASN A 374 -11.72 8.98 -1.05
C ASN A 374 -10.84 8.49 -2.21
N TYR A 375 -10.07 7.41 -2.01
CA TYR A 375 -9.21 6.81 -3.04
C TYR A 375 -8.24 7.81 -3.72
N LEU A 376 -7.77 8.82 -2.96
CA LEU A 376 -6.91 9.88 -3.49
C LEU A 376 -5.47 9.44 -3.75
N ASP A 377 -5.08 8.30 -3.19
CA ASP A 377 -3.76 7.67 -3.36
C ASP A 377 -3.86 6.37 -4.19
N ASP A 378 -4.98 6.13 -4.89
CA ASP A 378 -5.23 4.91 -5.69
C ASP A 378 -5.54 5.31 -7.13
N ALA A 379 -4.57 5.12 -8.03
CA ALA A 379 -4.64 5.66 -9.39
C ALA A 379 -5.68 4.90 -10.24
N GLY A 380 -5.72 3.57 -10.10
CA GLY A 380 -6.70 2.72 -10.76
C GLY A 380 -8.12 3.10 -10.37
N MET A 381 -8.39 3.26 -9.08
CA MET A 381 -9.73 3.60 -8.61
C MET A 381 -10.17 5.00 -9.03
N GLN A 382 -9.26 5.97 -9.06
CA GLN A 382 -9.56 7.30 -9.60
C GLN A 382 -9.94 7.26 -11.07
N GLU A 383 -9.23 6.47 -11.87
CA GLU A 383 -9.54 6.39 -13.30
C GLU A 383 -10.89 5.71 -13.53
N LEU A 384 -11.19 4.63 -12.80
CA LEU A 384 -12.52 3.99 -12.89
C LEU A 384 -13.65 4.96 -12.52
N ASN A 385 -13.50 5.72 -11.44
CA ASN A 385 -14.51 6.72 -11.03
C ASN A 385 -14.70 7.80 -12.11
N ARG A 386 -13.63 8.30 -12.72
CA ARG A 386 -13.72 9.28 -13.81
C ARG A 386 -14.39 8.72 -15.05
N ARG A 387 -14.15 7.44 -15.38
CA ARG A 387 -14.80 6.76 -16.51
C ARG A 387 -16.30 6.65 -16.26
N LYS A 388 -16.70 6.20 -15.07
CA LYS A 388 -18.12 6.15 -14.64
C LYS A 388 -18.78 7.54 -14.73
N GLU A 389 -18.12 8.59 -14.24
CA GLU A 389 -18.62 9.97 -14.35
C GLU A 389 -18.76 10.46 -15.81
N ALA A 390 -17.84 10.08 -16.69
CA ALA A 390 -17.90 10.43 -18.11
C ALA A 390 -19.06 9.71 -18.82
N GLU A 391 -19.25 8.43 -18.52
CA GLU A 391 -20.37 7.61 -19.02
C GLU A 391 -21.72 8.19 -18.56
N GLU A 392 -21.85 8.57 -17.29
CA GLU A 392 -23.05 9.25 -16.75
C GLU A 392 -23.34 10.59 -17.46
N GLN A 393 -22.29 11.27 -17.95
CA GLN A 393 -22.41 12.52 -18.71
C GLN A 393 -22.57 12.30 -20.23
N GLY A 394 -22.67 11.05 -20.70
CA GLY A 394 -22.77 10.71 -22.12
C GLY A 394 -21.53 11.07 -22.94
N LYS A 395 -20.36 11.19 -22.30
CA LYS A 395 -19.08 11.47 -22.96
C LYS A 395 -18.30 10.19 -23.16
N ASP A 396 -17.54 10.11 -24.25
CA ASP A 396 -16.59 9.01 -24.44
C ASP A 396 -15.47 9.06 -23.38
N PRO A 397 -15.37 8.06 -22.48
CA PRO A 397 -14.33 8.01 -21.46
C PRO A 397 -12.92 7.87 -22.06
N MET A 398 -12.77 7.17 -23.18
CA MET A 398 -11.46 6.87 -23.78
C MET A 398 -10.86 8.07 -24.50
N SER A 399 -11.67 8.88 -25.19
CA SER A 399 -11.20 10.12 -25.83
C SER A 399 -10.52 11.10 -24.85
N ASN A 400 -11.02 11.17 -23.62
CA ASN A 400 -10.46 12.03 -22.58
C ASN A 400 -9.18 11.45 -21.96
N ALA A 401 -9.09 10.13 -21.84
CA ALA A 401 -7.89 9.43 -21.41
C ALA A 401 -6.71 9.68 -22.36
N GLU A 402 -6.93 9.60 -23.67
CA GLU A 402 -5.89 9.86 -24.67
C GLU A 402 -5.37 11.31 -24.63
N LYS A 403 -6.27 12.28 -24.47
CA LYS A 403 -5.88 13.69 -24.31
C LYS A 403 -5.03 13.91 -23.06
N ARG A 404 -5.31 13.17 -21.97
CA ARG A 404 -4.55 13.23 -20.72
C ARG A 404 -3.20 12.55 -20.84
N ARG A 405 -3.12 11.37 -21.47
CA ARG A 405 -1.86 10.70 -21.80
C ARG A 405 -0.90 11.65 -22.54
N ARG A 406 -1.45 12.49 -23.44
CA ARG A 406 -0.68 13.51 -24.17
C ARG A 406 -0.36 14.77 -23.36
N SER A 407 -1.16 15.12 -22.35
CA SER A 407 -1.01 16.38 -21.59
C SER A 407 -0.31 16.24 -20.24
N GLN A 408 -0.05 15.02 -19.78
CA GLN A 408 0.56 14.73 -18.48
C GLN A 408 2.03 15.19 -18.47
N LYS A 409 2.25 16.47 -18.17
CA LYS A 409 3.58 17.02 -17.87
C LYS A 409 4.01 16.56 -16.49
N THR A 410 5.26 16.11 -16.42
CA THR A 410 5.99 15.73 -15.22
C THR A 410 6.13 16.93 -14.27
N VAL A 411 5.46 16.86 -13.12
CA VAL A 411 5.62 17.83 -12.04
C VAL A 411 6.34 17.16 -10.89
N GLY A 412 7.59 17.57 -10.66
CA GLY A 412 8.33 17.18 -9.47
C GLY A 412 7.74 17.85 -8.22
N GLY A 413 7.19 17.05 -7.30
CA GLY A 413 6.61 17.54 -6.04
C GLY A 413 7.08 16.76 -4.81
N GLU A 414 7.21 17.47 -3.69
CA GLU A 414 7.83 17.05 -2.42
C GLU A 414 7.12 15.90 -1.68
N VAL A 415 7.95 15.16 -0.93
CA VAL A 415 7.60 13.98 -0.13
C VAL A 415 6.62 14.33 1.00
N SER A 416 5.48 13.63 1.08
CA SER A 416 4.65 13.71 2.29
C SER A 416 5.32 12.91 3.42
N PRO A 417 5.40 13.45 4.65
CA PRO A 417 6.14 12.80 5.72
C PRO A 417 5.54 11.43 6.10
N ASP A 418 6.34 10.36 6.05
CA ASP A 418 6.00 9.02 6.52
C ASP A 418 5.61 9.01 8.00
N ILE A 419 4.83 8.02 8.46
CA ILE A 419 4.49 7.82 9.88
C ILE A 419 5.74 7.83 10.78
N LEU A 420 6.89 7.39 10.26
CA LEU A 420 8.18 7.42 10.97
C LEU A 420 8.77 8.83 11.11
N SER A 421 8.56 9.72 10.15
CA SER A 421 8.95 11.14 10.25
C SER A 421 8.07 11.90 11.24
N ILE A 422 6.84 11.42 11.50
CA ILE A 422 5.96 11.91 12.57
C ILE A 422 6.54 11.52 13.93
N PHE A 423 7.02 10.28 14.10
CA PHE A 423 7.79 9.89 15.29
C PHE A 423 9.09 10.69 15.43
N GLY A 424 9.75 11.03 14.32
CA GLY A 424 10.87 11.97 14.30
C GLY A 424 10.50 13.35 14.84
N GLY A 425 9.41 13.94 14.36
CA GLY A 425 8.89 15.23 14.83
C GLY A 425 8.43 15.21 16.30
N ILE A 426 7.76 14.14 16.73
CA ILE A 426 7.39 13.92 18.14
C ILE A 426 8.66 13.76 18.99
N SER A 427 9.67 13.04 18.51
CA SER A 427 10.95 12.93 19.21
C SER A 427 11.62 14.28 19.35
N TYR A 428 11.54 15.17 18.34
CA TYR A 428 12.03 16.54 18.44
C TYR A 428 11.25 17.40 19.43
N ILE A 429 9.93 17.24 19.52
CA ILE A 429 9.11 17.95 20.52
C ILE A 429 9.42 17.42 21.92
N VAL A 430 9.51 16.10 22.11
CA VAL A 430 9.93 15.46 23.37
C VAL A 430 11.36 15.90 23.74
N VAL A 431 12.27 15.97 22.77
CA VAL A 431 13.64 16.48 22.96
C VAL A 431 13.62 17.96 23.30
N ALA A 432 12.79 18.79 22.67
CA ALA A 432 12.66 20.20 23.00
C ALA A 432 12.07 20.41 24.40
N VAL A 433 11.10 19.59 24.81
CA VAL A 433 10.56 19.55 26.18
C VAL A 433 11.67 19.19 27.17
N VAL A 434 12.44 18.14 26.89
CA VAL A 434 13.56 17.69 27.72
C VAL A 434 14.66 18.76 27.79
N VAL A 435 15.05 19.36 26.67
CA VAL A 435 16.06 20.43 26.60
C VAL A 435 15.60 21.69 27.34
N TYR A 436 14.32 22.07 27.21
CA TYR A 436 13.75 23.23 27.92
C TYR A 436 13.74 23.06 29.44
N PHE A 437 13.54 21.84 29.94
CA PHE A 437 13.53 21.58 31.39
C PHE A 437 14.89 21.21 31.98
N PHE A 438 15.83 20.71 31.18
CA PHE A 438 17.08 20.11 31.66
C PHE A 438 18.33 20.79 31.12
N ALA A 439 18.56 22.04 31.51
CA ALA A 439 19.89 22.66 31.42
C ALA A 439 20.98 21.96 32.30
N GLY A 440 20.72 20.78 32.87
CA GLY A 440 21.66 20.05 33.73
C GLY A 440 21.59 18.51 33.73
N ALA A 441 20.76 17.84 32.92
CA ALA A 441 20.63 16.37 32.94
C ALA A 441 21.06 15.70 31.63
N PHE A 442 22.31 15.94 31.22
CA PHE A 442 22.90 15.46 29.97
C PHE A 442 22.94 13.92 29.83
N ALA A 443 22.98 13.18 30.95
CA ALA A 443 23.06 11.72 30.94
C ALA A 443 21.75 11.02 30.49
N VAL A 444 20.60 11.57 30.87
CA VAL A 444 19.27 11.05 30.45
C VAL A 444 19.04 11.31 28.97
N PHE A 445 19.55 12.45 28.46
CA PHE A 445 19.58 12.78 27.04
C PHE A 445 20.36 11.73 26.23
N ILE A 446 21.56 11.34 26.68
CA ILE A 446 22.35 10.28 26.01
C ILE A 446 21.63 8.94 26.07
N ALA A 447 21.01 8.57 27.20
CA ALA A 447 20.33 7.28 27.34
C ALA A 447 19.08 7.16 26.45
N LEU A 448 18.25 8.21 26.36
CA LEU A 448 17.07 8.21 25.49
C LEU A 448 17.43 8.33 24.01
N ALA A 449 18.45 9.13 23.67
CA ALA A 449 18.98 9.21 22.31
C ALA A 449 19.61 7.87 21.88
N ALA A 450 20.35 7.21 22.79
CA ALA A 450 20.90 5.88 22.56
C ALA A 450 19.80 4.83 22.41
N LEU A 451 18.75 4.84 23.24
CA LEU A 451 17.62 3.92 23.10
C LEU A 451 16.89 4.13 21.76
N ASN A 452 16.65 5.38 21.35
CA ASN A 452 16.05 5.70 20.06
C ASN A 452 16.95 5.29 18.89
N ALA A 453 18.27 5.51 19.00
CA ALA A 453 19.25 5.05 18.02
C ALA A 453 19.33 3.51 17.95
N ILE A 454 19.26 2.82 19.09
CA ILE A 454 19.24 1.36 19.18
C ILE A 454 17.96 0.81 18.52
N LEU A 455 16.79 1.38 18.84
CA LEU A 455 15.51 0.98 18.21
C LEU A 455 15.51 1.21 16.69
N ASN A 456 16.15 2.28 16.21
CA ASN A 456 16.30 2.55 14.78
C ASN A 456 17.38 1.66 14.10
N SER A 457 18.44 1.29 14.82
CA SER A 457 19.54 0.46 14.31
C SER A 457 19.23 -1.05 14.33
N ALA A 458 18.36 -1.52 15.22
CA ALA A 458 17.95 -2.92 15.37
C ALA A 458 17.06 -3.45 14.21
N GLY A 459 16.93 -2.72 13.10
CA GLY A 459 16.31 -3.22 11.86
C GLY A 459 14.80 -3.44 11.91
N LEU A 460 14.13 -3.18 13.04
CA LEU A 460 12.67 -3.33 13.19
C LEU A 460 11.84 -2.26 12.45
N THR A 461 12.48 -1.26 11.83
CA THR A 461 11.81 -0.14 11.14
C THR A 461 12.19 0.02 9.67
N LYS A 462 13.06 -0.83 9.11
CA LYS A 462 13.41 -0.78 7.69
C LYS A 462 12.42 -1.59 6.84
N THR A 463 11.18 -1.14 6.76
CA THR A 463 10.43 -1.32 5.51
C THR A 463 10.81 -0.15 4.61
N LYS A 464 11.78 -0.36 3.70
CA LYS A 464 11.91 0.48 2.51
C LYS A 464 10.58 0.36 1.76
N ARG A 465 9.64 1.27 2.00
CA ARG A 465 8.56 1.53 1.06
C ARG A 465 9.15 2.44 0.00
N VAL A 466 9.24 1.92 -1.21
CA VAL A 466 9.38 2.77 -2.39
C VAL A 466 8.04 3.49 -2.48
N VAL A 467 7.97 4.72 -1.98
CA VAL A 467 6.78 5.56 -2.10
C VAL A 467 6.82 6.15 -3.50
N HIS A 468 5.93 5.68 -4.37
CA HIS A 468 5.72 6.27 -5.69
C HIS A 468 5.13 7.68 -5.52
N LYS A 469 5.57 8.58 -6.40
CA LYS A 469 5.41 10.03 -6.28
C LYS A 469 4.13 10.44 -7.02
N ASP A 470 3.04 10.61 -6.29
CA ASP A 470 1.70 10.68 -6.87
C ASP A 470 1.41 11.92 -7.72
N ALA A 471 0.50 11.71 -8.69
CA ALA A 471 -0.37 12.68 -9.35
C ALA A 471 -0.94 13.74 -8.39
N PRO A 472 -1.39 14.93 -8.88
CA PRO A 472 -1.82 16.05 -8.03
C PRO A 472 -2.94 15.64 -7.07
N LYS A 473 -2.56 15.35 -5.83
CA LYS A 473 -3.47 14.84 -4.79
C LYS A 473 -4.53 15.88 -4.47
N GLY A 474 -5.79 15.45 -4.39
CA GLY A 474 -6.88 16.26 -3.88
C GLY A 474 -6.51 16.88 -2.53
N LYS A 475 -6.69 18.20 -2.40
CA LYS A 475 -6.39 18.90 -1.15
C LYS A 475 -7.39 18.45 -0.08
N VAL A 476 -6.88 17.89 1.01
CA VAL A 476 -7.72 17.57 2.18
C VAL A 476 -8.27 18.89 2.76
N PRO A 477 -9.60 19.03 2.93
CA PRO A 477 -10.19 20.23 3.51
C PRO A 477 -9.62 20.53 4.90
N PHE A 478 -9.34 21.81 5.18
CA PHE A 478 -8.86 22.21 6.51
C PHE A 478 -9.89 21.92 7.61
N SER A 479 -11.19 22.05 7.31
CA SER A 479 -12.28 21.74 8.24
C SER A 479 -12.24 20.30 8.77
N GLU A 480 -11.90 19.34 7.90
CA GLU A 480 -11.77 17.93 8.27
C GLU A 480 -10.63 17.72 9.27
N LYS A 481 -9.47 18.35 9.02
CA LYS A 481 -8.32 18.29 9.92
C LYS A 481 -8.61 18.99 11.24
N PHE A 482 -9.17 20.20 11.18
CA PHE A 482 -9.44 21.04 12.34
C PHE A 482 -10.41 20.39 13.33
N SER A 483 -11.45 19.71 12.83
CA SER A 483 -12.40 18.98 13.68
C SER A 483 -11.71 17.99 14.62
N SER A 484 -10.69 17.28 14.13
CA SER A 484 -9.90 16.33 14.93
C SER A 484 -8.91 16.99 15.91
N MET A 485 -8.58 18.28 15.71
CA MET A 485 -7.67 19.03 16.57
C MET A 485 -8.38 19.70 17.75
N LEU A 486 -9.71 19.85 17.69
CA LEU A 486 -10.47 20.66 18.65
C LEU A 486 -10.29 20.18 20.09
N LYS A 487 -10.39 18.86 20.33
CA LYS A 487 -10.27 18.27 21.67
C LYS A 487 -8.89 18.55 22.31
N PRO A 488 -7.75 18.21 21.67
CA PRO A 488 -6.45 18.52 22.25
C PRO A 488 -6.16 20.04 22.33
N LEU A 489 -6.71 20.85 21.43
CA LEU A 489 -6.63 22.32 21.52
C LEU A 489 -7.36 22.86 22.75
N ILE A 490 -8.52 22.32 23.12
CA ILE A 490 -9.21 22.71 24.36
C ILE A 490 -8.32 22.45 25.58
N GLY A 491 -7.66 21.29 25.63
CA GLY A 491 -6.69 20.98 26.68
C GLY A 491 -5.53 21.98 26.74
N PHE A 492 -4.99 22.36 25.58
CA PHE A 492 -3.96 23.41 25.48
C PHE A 492 -4.48 24.76 26.01
N MET A 493 -5.69 25.18 25.60
CA MET A 493 -6.28 26.46 26.00
C MET A 493 -6.54 26.53 27.51
N ILE A 494 -6.97 25.44 28.14
CA ILE A 494 -7.14 25.36 29.61
C ILE A 494 -5.79 25.65 30.31
N GLY A 495 -4.71 25.02 29.85
CA GLY A 495 -3.37 25.27 30.39
C GLY A 495 -2.90 26.71 30.17
N ALA A 496 -3.11 27.24 28.96
CA ALA A 496 -2.76 28.61 28.60
C ALA A 496 -3.50 29.65 29.46
N CYS A 497 -4.80 29.45 29.71
CA CYS A 497 -5.61 30.33 30.55
C CYS A 497 -5.08 30.41 31.98
N VAL A 498 -4.71 29.27 32.58
CA VAL A 498 -4.16 29.26 33.96
C VAL A 498 -2.76 29.86 34.00
N MET A 499 -1.95 29.68 32.96
CA MET A 499 -0.64 30.36 32.85
C MET A 499 -0.77 31.88 32.76
N VAL A 500 -1.72 32.38 31.98
CA VAL A 500 -1.96 33.83 31.84
C VAL A 500 -2.56 34.41 33.12
N TRP A 501 -3.49 33.68 33.76
CA TRP A 501 -4.10 34.12 35.01
C TRP A 501 -3.12 34.11 36.19
N ASN A 502 -2.16 33.18 36.17
CA ASN A 502 -1.09 33.03 37.15
C ASN A 502 -1.56 33.09 38.62
N PRO A 503 -2.50 32.22 39.04
CA PRO A 503 -3.07 32.24 40.38
C PRO A 503 -2.03 31.86 41.45
N VAL A 504 -2.18 32.40 42.66
CA VAL A 504 -1.23 32.13 43.76
C VAL A 504 -1.34 30.70 44.30
N SER A 505 -2.52 30.07 44.20
CA SER A 505 -2.77 28.72 44.73
C SER A 505 -2.48 27.63 43.70
N ASP A 506 -1.65 26.66 44.08
CA ASP A 506 -1.29 25.50 43.25
C ASP A 506 -2.50 24.62 42.88
N LEU A 507 -3.58 24.66 43.66
CA LEU A 507 -4.81 23.91 43.41
C LEU A 507 -5.40 24.20 42.02
N TYR A 508 -5.30 25.44 41.55
CA TYR A 508 -5.78 25.82 40.22
C TYR A 508 -4.96 25.18 39.09
N TYR A 509 -3.64 25.04 39.27
CA TYR A 509 -2.77 24.36 38.31
C TYR A 509 -3.09 22.86 38.25
N TYR A 510 -3.26 22.21 39.40
CA TYR A 510 -3.63 20.79 39.42
C TYR A 510 -5.00 20.54 38.79
N GLY A 511 -6.00 21.38 39.07
CA GLY A 511 -7.32 21.30 38.43
C GLY A 511 -7.23 21.46 36.91
N ALA A 512 -6.43 22.42 36.43
CA ALA A 512 -6.20 22.62 35.00
C ALA A 512 -5.49 21.45 34.34
N ILE A 513 -4.49 20.85 34.99
CA ILE A 513 -3.79 19.65 34.49
C ILE A 513 -4.76 18.49 34.36
N LEU A 514 -5.58 18.21 35.38
CA LEU A 514 -6.55 17.11 35.32
C LEU A 514 -7.56 17.31 34.19
N ALA A 515 -8.10 18.52 34.05
CA ALA A 515 -9.04 18.85 32.98
C ALA A 515 -8.38 18.74 31.59
N ALA A 516 -7.20 19.34 31.40
CA ALA A 516 -6.46 19.29 30.14
C ALA A 516 -6.06 17.85 29.77
N MET A 517 -5.62 17.06 30.74
CA MET A 517 -5.24 15.66 30.52
C MET A 517 -6.44 14.79 30.14
N ALA A 518 -7.63 15.05 30.69
CA ALA A 518 -8.85 14.35 30.27
C ALA A 518 -9.13 14.55 28.76
N PHE A 519 -8.95 15.77 28.24
CA PHE A 519 -9.06 16.04 26.81
C PHE A 519 -7.96 15.37 25.98
N VAL A 520 -6.72 15.33 26.48
CA VAL A 520 -5.61 14.62 25.81
C VAL A 520 -5.86 13.11 25.76
N LEU A 521 -6.34 12.51 26.85
CA LEU A 521 -6.69 11.08 26.90
C LEU A 521 -7.87 10.76 25.96
N TRP A 522 -8.89 11.62 25.90
CA TRP A 522 -9.97 11.49 24.92
C TRP A 522 -9.43 11.55 23.49
N SER A 523 -8.54 12.50 23.22
CA SER A 523 -7.85 12.62 21.93
C SER A 523 -7.06 11.36 21.56
N PHE A 524 -6.46 10.65 22.53
CA PHE A 524 -5.79 9.36 22.27
C PHE A 524 -6.79 8.24 21.94
N ALA A 525 -7.96 8.21 22.58
CA ALA A 525 -9.00 7.24 22.21
C ALA A 525 -9.47 7.45 20.77
N ASP A 526 -9.62 8.70 20.34
CA ASP A 526 -9.94 9.03 18.95
C ASP A 526 -8.82 8.59 17.99
N MET A 527 -7.54 8.77 18.35
CA MET A 527 -6.42 8.31 17.53
C MET A 527 -6.47 6.80 17.27
N VAL A 528 -6.81 5.99 18.28
CA VAL A 528 -6.99 4.54 18.08
C VAL A 528 -8.15 4.28 17.12
N GLY A 529 -9.25 5.04 17.24
CA GLY A 529 -10.37 4.99 16.30
C GLY A 529 -9.98 5.35 14.86
N LEU A 530 -9.21 6.44 14.68
CA LEU A 530 -8.71 6.89 13.37
C LEU A 530 -7.72 5.89 12.79
N HIS A 531 -6.82 5.33 13.61
CA HIS A 531 -5.93 4.27 13.18
C HIS A 531 -6.71 3.05 12.71
N ASN A 532 -7.71 2.60 13.46
CA ASN A 532 -8.56 1.49 13.06
C ASN A 532 -9.33 1.79 11.76
N ARG A 533 -9.77 3.05 11.58
CA ARG A 533 -10.35 3.49 10.31
C ARG A 533 -9.35 3.49 9.16
N LEU A 534 -8.09 3.79 9.42
CA LEU A 534 -7.05 3.72 8.41
C LEU A 534 -6.67 2.26 8.10
N ALA A 535 -6.62 1.40 9.11
CA ALA A 535 -6.25 -0.01 9.03
C ALA A 535 -7.44 -0.94 8.71
N THR A 536 -8.57 -0.39 8.30
CA THR A 536 -9.68 -1.14 7.72
C THR A 536 -10.25 -0.32 6.56
N ARG A 537 -11.09 -0.93 5.74
CA ARG A 537 -11.71 -0.30 4.56
C ARG A 537 -13.22 -0.41 4.66
N PRO A 538 -13.98 0.54 4.09
CA PRO A 538 -15.41 0.34 3.91
C PRO A 538 -15.65 -0.91 3.06
N LEU A 539 -16.85 -1.49 3.16
CA LEU A 539 -17.27 -2.54 2.25
C LEU A 539 -17.11 -2.05 0.80
N PRO A 540 -16.41 -2.80 -0.08
CA PRO A 540 -16.27 -2.38 -1.45
C PRO A 540 -17.64 -2.37 -2.14
N GLN A 541 -17.87 -1.38 -2.99
CA GLN A 541 -19.06 -1.26 -3.82
C GLN A 541 -18.62 -1.10 -5.27
N PHE A 542 -18.36 -2.22 -5.94
CA PHE A 542 -17.87 -2.26 -7.32
C PHE A 542 -18.98 -1.99 -8.34
N GLY A 543 -20.25 -2.19 -7.98
CA GLY A 543 -21.39 -2.04 -8.91
C GLY A 543 -22.77 -1.73 -8.31
N LYS A 544 -22.92 -1.39 -7.03
CA LYS A 544 -24.21 -0.97 -6.45
C LYS A 544 -24.16 0.45 -5.90
N ARG A 545 -24.89 1.36 -6.53
CA ARG A 545 -25.53 2.50 -5.85
C ARG A 545 -26.96 2.05 -5.50
N GLY A 546 -27.20 1.74 -4.23
CA GLY A 546 -28.55 1.46 -3.71
C GLY A 546 -28.74 0.05 -3.17
N GLY A 547 -29.06 -0.05 -1.89
CA GLY A 547 -29.43 -1.29 -1.21
C GLY A 547 -28.81 -1.45 0.17
N ASP A 548 -29.03 -0.45 1.03
CA ASP A 548 -29.23 -0.61 2.48
C ASP A 548 -30.14 0.57 2.91
N GLU A 549 -31.37 0.54 2.38
CA GLU A 549 -32.57 0.93 3.13
C GLU A 549 -33.34 -0.35 3.44
#